data_AF-A0A7Y4LVU6-F1
#
_entry.id   AF-A0A7Y4LVU6-F1
#
_cell.length_a   1.000
_cell.length_b   1.000
_cell.length_c   1.000
_cell.angle_alpha   90.00
_cell.angle_beta   90.00
_cell.angle_gamma   90.00
#
_symmetry.space_group_name_H-M   'P 1'
#
loop_
_entity.id
_entity.type
_entity.pdbx_description
1 polymer ?
#
loop_
_entity_poly.entity_id
_entity_poly.type
_entity_poly.pdbx_seq_one_letter_code
_entity_poly.pdbx_strand_id
1 'polypeptide(L)'
;MAFFKRELGPIERFEVALKDKLAARQKLAERLSVAESELAEKRAAAERLAVAGADNSRLDRAEASMRAVEDRAKTLRAELVEFDDQVASAERALADAKAQRDRDAIADQIEAMAAAIERAAPGFEAGAAALVEAVTKSSLSIPEATRFSTSVDAVRSEVRAAADLICWELRSAAVRTRAGNANLASPVPSLSEQPSSAETERQLMYTLHPLRWYEDGKVRKVPAFTLVGLPKALLPVALQHQHVDHLNARRVQTLMHLHGSAGNGEPQDDDPQLVDLDALLAEETQSAQADVA
;
A
#
# COMPACT_ATOMS: atom_id res chain seq x y z
N MET A 1 35.13 30.90 12.23
CA MET A 1 34.44 29.67 11.80
C MET A 1 32.97 29.84 12.10
N ALA A 2 32.14 30.09 11.09
CA ALA A 2 30.70 30.20 11.27
C ALA A 2 30.11 28.79 11.43
N PHE A 3 29.58 28.49 12.61
CA PHE A 3 28.85 27.25 12.86
C PHE A 3 27.55 27.29 12.05
N PHE A 4 27.51 26.55 10.93
CA PHE A 4 26.27 26.22 10.24
C PHE A 4 25.43 25.35 11.20
N LYS A 5 24.50 25.96 11.92
CA LYS A 5 23.46 25.21 12.64
C LYS A 5 22.51 24.65 11.60
N ARG A 6 22.53 23.34 11.39
CA ARG A 6 21.50 22.63 10.62
C ARG A 6 20.16 22.94 11.26
N GLU A 7 19.28 23.61 10.51
CA GLU A 7 17.90 23.80 10.95
C GLU A 7 17.22 22.44 10.97
N LEU A 8 16.78 22.03 12.16
CA LEU A 8 16.05 20.78 12.32
C LEU A 8 14.67 20.90 11.66
N GLY A 9 14.26 19.85 10.96
CA GLY A 9 12.92 19.73 10.42
C GLY A 9 11.86 19.68 11.53
N PRO A 10 10.57 19.96 11.23
CA PRO A 10 9.51 19.98 12.24
C PRO A 10 9.42 18.68 13.06
N ILE A 11 9.51 17.51 12.42
CA ILE A 11 9.48 16.20 13.09
C ILE A 11 10.74 16.00 13.95
N GLU A 12 11.92 16.34 13.42
CA GLU A 12 13.18 16.22 14.16
C GLU A 12 13.16 17.06 15.44
N ARG A 13 12.52 18.24 15.43
CA ARG A 13 12.32 19.07 16.63
C ARG A 13 11.46 18.37 17.68
N PHE A 14 10.37 17.71 17.26
CA PHE A 14 9.52 16.94 18.17
C PHE A 14 10.25 15.71 18.73
N GLU A 15 11.06 15.03 17.93
CA GLU A 15 11.87 13.88 18.37
C GLU A 15 12.93 14.28 19.40
N VAL A 16 13.63 15.39 19.16
CA VAL A 16 14.60 15.94 20.12
C VAL A 16 13.91 16.34 21.42
N ALA A 17 12.78 17.05 21.34
CA ALA A 17 12.02 17.45 22.52
C ALA A 17 11.51 16.25 23.34
N LEU A 18 11.03 15.19 22.67
CA LEU A 18 10.63 13.95 23.34
C LEU A 18 11.82 13.27 24.03
N LYS A 19 12.96 13.20 23.36
CA LYS A 19 14.20 12.63 23.92
C LYS A 19 14.64 13.38 25.18
N ASP A 20 14.61 14.71 25.14
CA ASP A 20 14.99 15.54 26.29
C ASP A 20 14.03 15.34 27.47
N LYS A 21 12.72 15.24 27.22
CA LYS A 21 11.72 14.93 28.24
C LYS A 21 11.91 13.55 28.86
N LEU A 22 12.19 12.52 28.04
CA LEU A 22 12.48 11.17 28.52
C LEU A 22 13.74 11.13 29.39
N ALA A 23 14.79 11.87 29.01
CA ALA A 23 16.01 11.99 29.80
C ALA A 23 15.75 12.68 31.14
N ALA A 24 14.96 13.76 31.16
CA ALA A 24 14.59 14.46 32.38
C ALA A 24 13.75 13.58 33.33
N ARG A 25 12.76 12.86 32.78
CA ARG A 25 11.96 11.86 33.51
C ARG A 25 12.84 10.77 34.13
N GLN A 26 13.78 10.21 33.36
CA GLN A 26 14.70 9.18 33.84
C GLN A 26 15.53 9.67 35.03
N LYS A 27 16.10 10.87 34.93
CA LYS A 27 16.85 11.50 36.02
C LYS A 27 16.00 11.72 37.27
N LEU A 28 14.71 12.04 37.10
CA LEU A 28 13.78 12.20 38.21
C LEU A 28 13.43 10.87 38.87
N ALA A 29 13.21 9.81 38.08
CA ALA A 29 12.98 8.46 38.58
C ALA A 29 14.18 7.93 39.38
N GLU A 30 15.40 8.20 38.93
CA GLU A 30 16.63 7.88 39.68
C GLU A 30 16.68 8.60 41.03
N ARG A 31 16.35 9.89 41.07
CA ARG A 31 16.27 10.68 42.33
C ARG A 31 15.18 10.15 43.27
N LEU A 32 14.04 9.73 42.73
CA LEU A 32 12.96 9.11 43.50
C LEU A 32 13.42 7.78 44.12
N SER A 33 14.09 6.92 43.34
CA SER A 33 14.61 5.64 43.83
C SER A 33 15.57 5.83 45.01
N VAL A 34 16.47 6.81 44.94
CA VAL A 34 17.36 7.16 46.06
C VAL A 34 16.56 7.61 47.29
N ALA A 35 15.56 8.50 47.12
CA ALA A 35 14.73 8.97 48.24
C ALA A 35 13.88 7.84 48.86
N GLU A 36 13.41 6.88 48.07
CA GLU A 36 12.67 5.72 48.56
C GLU A 36 13.56 4.75 49.34
N SER A 37 14.81 4.54 48.91
CA SER A 37 15.80 3.79 49.68
C SER A 37 16.12 4.47 51.01
N GLU A 38 16.36 5.78 51.00
CA GLU A 38 16.57 6.57 52.22
C GLU A 38 15.36 6.48 53.16
N LEU A 39 14.13 6.54 52.64
CA LEU A 39 12.91 6.40 53.45
C LEU A 39 12.83 5.02 54.11
N ALA A 40 13.14 3.95 53.38
CA ALA A 40 13.16 2.59 53.91
C ALA A 40 14.18 2.44 55.04
N GLU A 41 15.38 3.00 54.88
CA GLU A 41 16.43 3.01 55.91
C GLU A 41 16.00 3.77 57.16
N LYS A 42 15.41 4.96 57.00
CA LYS A 42 14.93 5.79 58.12
C LYS A 42 13.78 5.12 58.87
N ARG A 43 12.87 4.47 58.15
CA ARG A 43 11.79 3.67 58.74
C ARG A 43 12.34 2.52 59.58
N ALA A 44 13.29 1.75 59.04
CA ALA A 44 13.94 0.67 59.77
C ALA A 44 14.72 1.17 61.00
N ALA A 45 15.37 2.33 60.91
CA ALA A 45 16.07 2.93 62.04
C ALA A 45 15.10 3.38 63.15
N ALA A 46 13.98 4.02 62.80
CA ALA A 46 12.94 4.41 63.74
C ALA A 46 12.30 3.18 64.43
N GLU A 47 12.01 2.13 63.66
CA GLU A 47 11.48 0.87 64.19
C GLU A 47 12.44 0.21 65.20
N ARG A 48 13.74 0.15 64.89
CA ARG A 48 14.75 -0.37 65.83
C ARG A 48 14.81 0.44 67.13
N LEU A 49 14.71 1.76 67.05
CA LEU A 49 14.68 2.62 68.24
C LEU A 49 13.42 2.37 69.08
N ALA A 50 12.26 2.19 68.43
CA ALA A 50 11.01 1.88 69.11
C ALA A 50 11.06 0.53 69.82
N VAL A 51 11.55 -0.51 69.15
CA VAL A 51 11.72 -1.86 69.72
C VAL A 51 12.72 -1.86 70.88
N ALA A 52 13.79 -1.05 70.79
CA ALA A 52 14.78 -0.91 71.85
C ALA A 52 14.30 -0.06 73.05
N GLY A 53 13.08 0.48 73.01
CA GLY A 53 12.53 1.32 74.09
C GLY A 53 13.25 2.65 74.24
N ALA A 54 13.71 3.25 73.13
CA ALA A 54 14.34 4.57 73.16
C ALA A 54 13.43 5.63 73.79
N ASP A 55 14.02 6.64 74.43
CA ASP A 55 13.28 7.77 74.98
C ASP A 55 12.50 8.53 73.89
N ASN A 56 11.38 9.17 74.28
CA ASN A 56 10.50 9.88 73.35
C ASN A 56 11.25 10.93 72.51
N SER A 57 12.24 11.62 73.08
CA SER A 57 12.99 12.65 72.35
C SER A 57 13.81 12.08 71.18
N ARG A 58 14.28 10.83 71.30
CA ARG A 58 15.02 10.14 70.24
C ARG A 58 14.08 9.59 69.18
N LEU A 59 12.92 9.07 69.59
CA LEU A 59 11.87 8.62 68.68
C LEU A 59 11.33 9.79 67.85
N ASP A 60 10.98 10.91 68.50
CA ASP A 60 10.46 12.11 67.82
C ASP A 60 11.43 12.63 66.75
N ARG A 61 12.74 12.63 67.05
CA ARG A 61 13.78 13.02 66.08
C ARG A 61 13.89 12.06 64.91
N ALA A 62 13.83 10.75 65.16
CA ALA A 62 13.86 9.73 64.11
C ALA A 62 12.63 9.81 63.21
N GLU A 63 11.43 9.98 63.79
CA GLU A 63 10.20 10.15 63.04
C GLU A 63 10.16 11.46 62.25
N ALA A 64 10.64 12.57 62.81
CA ALA A 64 10.73 13.84 62.08
C ALA A 64 11.66 13.71 60.86
N SER A 65 12.81 13.03 61.01
CA SER A 65 13.70 12.73 59.89
C SER A 65 13.05 11.82 58.85
N MET A 66 12.26 10.83 59.27
CA MET A 66 11.52 9.94 58.36
C MET A 66 10.45 10.72 57.58
N ARG A 67 9.63 11.54 58.26
CA ARG A 67 8.58 12.36 57.65
C ARG A 67 9.16 13.31 56.59
N ALA A 68 10.30 13.95 56.87
CA ALA A 68 10.96 14.83 55.91
C ALA A 68 11.36 14.13 54.60
N VAL A 69 11.87 12.89 54.68
CA VAL A 69 12.21 12.09 53.49
C VAL A 69 10.95 11.58 52.79
N GLU A 70 9.92 11.22 53.55
CA GLU A 70 8.62 10.81 53.02
C GLU A 70 7.96 11.93 52.21
N ASP A 71 7.96 13.16 52.72
CA ASP A 71 7.40 14.32 52.03
C ASP A 71 8.18 14.63 50.75
N ARG A 72 9.52 14.56 50.80
CA ARG A 72 10.35 14.68 49.59
C ARG A 72 10.03 13.60 48.56
N ALA A 73 9.89 12.34 48.97
CA ALA A 73 9.52 11.25 48.07
C ALA A 73 8.11 11.44 47.48
N LYS A 74 7.15 11.94 48.27
CA LYS A 74 5.81 12.33 47.77
C LYS A 74 5.90 13.41 46.71
N THR A 75 6.69 14.47 46.92
CA THR A 75 6.90 15.52 45.91
C THR A 75 7.51 14.95 44.63
N LEU A 76 8.56 14.13 44.73
CA LEU A 76 9.20 13.52 43.56
C LEU A 76 8.25 12.59 42.79
N ARG A 77 7.36 11.85 43.47
CA ARG A 77 6.32 11.04 42.81
C ARG A 77 5.33 11.93 42.04
N ALA A 78 4.88 13.03 42.64
CA ALA A 78 3.98 13.96 41.97
C ALA A 78 4.63 14.59 40.72
N GLU A 79 5.88 15.06 40.83
CA GLU A 79 6.65 15.58 39.70
C GLU A 79 6.83 14.51 38.60
N LEU A 80 7.02 13.25 38.96
CA LEU A 80 7.20 12.17 37.99
C LEU A 80 5.93 11.94 37.16
N VAL A 81 4.76 12.00 37.80
CA VAL A 81 3.46 11.92 37.10
C VAL A 81 3.30 13.08 36.12
N GLU A 82 3.67 14.31 36.51
CA GLU A 82 3.63 15.45 35.58
C GLU A 82 4.56 15.26 34.37
N PHE A 83 5.74 14.66 34.57
CA PHE A 83 6.64 14.32 33.47
C PHE A 83 6.11 13.20 32.58
N ASP A 84 5.43 12.20 33.14
CA ASP A 84 4.74 11.16 32.38
C ASP A 84 3.70 11.78 31.44
N ASP A 85 2.89 12.71 31.94
CA ASP A 85 1.90 13.45 31.14
C ASP A 85 2.56 14.29 30.04
N GLN A 86 3.67 14.95 30.35
CA GLN A 86 4.44 15.73 29.37
C GLN A 86 5.07 14.87 28.27
N VAL A 87 5.50 13.64 28.60
CA VAL A 87 6.00 12.65 27.63
C VAL A 87 4.85 12.18 26.76
N ALA A 88 3.73 11.74 27.33
CA ALA A 88 2.57 11.29 26.58
C ALA A 88 2.03 12.38 25.62
N SER A 89 2.03 13.64 26.06
CA SER A 89 1.68 14.79 25.22
C SER A 89 2.67 14.97 24.06
N ALA A 90 3.98 14.85 24.30
CA ALA A 90 5.00 14.98 23.25
C ALA A 90 4.96 13.82 22.24
N GLU A 91 4.71 12.60 22.70
CA GLU A 91 4.54 11.42 21.84
C GLU A 91 3.33 11.59 20.92
N ARG A 92 2.20 12.05 21.46
CA ARG A 92 1.01 12.35 20.66
C ARG A 92 1.29 13.41 19.60
N ALA A 93 1.93 14.52 19.99
CA ALA A 93 2.30 15.58 19.05
C ALA A 93 3.24 15.08 17.93
N LEU A 94 4.20 14.20 18.26
CA LEU A 94 5.08 13.58 17.28
C LEU A 94 4.31 12.66 16.32
N ALA A 95 3.40 11.84 16.84
CA ALA A 95 2.56 10.96 16.04
C ALA A 95 1.67 11.78 15.08
N ASP A 96 1.05 12.84 15.57
CA ASP A 96 0.21 13.74 14.77
C ASP A 96 1.01 14.43 13.67
N ALA A 97 2.22 14.90 13.98
CA ALA A 97 3.11 15.53 13.00
C ALA A 97 3.56 14.55 11.90
N LYS A 98 3.86 13.29 12.27
CA LYS A 98 4.17 12.22 11.30
C LYS A 98 2.97 11.92 10.40
N ALA A 99 1.80 11.75 11.01
CA ALA A 99 0.57 11.51 10.26
C ALA A 99 0.21 12.67 9.32
N GLN A 100 0.43 13.92 9.74
CA GLN A 100 0.24 15.07 8.87
C GLN A 100 1.20 15.08 7.69
N ARG A 101 2.50 14.81 7.92
CA ARG A 101 3.49 14.73 6.83
C ARG A 101 3.09 13.67 5.79
N ASP A 102 2.63 12.51 6.25
CA ASP A 102 2.26 11.43 5.34
C ASP A 102 1.00 11.80 4.52
N ARG A 103 0.02 12.50 5.14
CA ARG A 103 -1.13 13.07 4.41
C ARG A 103 -0.71 14.13 3.39
N ASP A 104 0.22 15.01 3.75
CA ASP A 104 0.73 16.04 2.85
C ASP A 104 1.43 15.41 1.65
N ALA A 105 2.26 14.39 1.87
CA ALA A 105 2.93 13.67 0.79
C ALA A 105 1.96 13.01 -0.20
N ILE A 106 0.86 12.42 0.30
CA ILE A 106 -0.19 11.86 -0.58
C ILE A 106 -0.91 12.98 -1.33
N ALA A 107 -1.25 14.09 -0.67
CA ALA A 107 -1.90 15.22 -1.32
C ALA A 107 -1.02 15.83 -2.44
N ASP A 108 0.29 15.92 -2.22
CA ASP A 108 1.24 16.41 -3.21
C ASP A 108 1.30 15.49 -4.44
N GLN A 109 1.19 14.16 -4.27
CA GLN A 109 1.09 13.21 -5.39
C GLN A 109 -0.18 13.41 -6.22
N ILE A 110 -1.32 13.65 -5.56
CA ILE A 110 -2.59 13.93 -6.25
C ILE A 110 -2.51 15.24 -7.03
N GLU A 111 -1.92 16.28 -6.46
CA GLU A 111 -1.69 17.54 -7.15
C GLU A 111 -0.73 17.39 -8.33
N ALA A 112 0.30 16.56 -8.19
CA ALA A 112 1.22 16.24 -9.29
C ALA A 112 0.49 15.54 -10.45
N MET A 113 -0.47 14.65 -10.17
CA MET A 113 -1.32 14.04 -11.19
C MET A 113 -2.17 15.09 -11.92
N ALA A 114 -2.82 16.00 -11.19
CA ALA A 114 -3.61 17.07 -11.78
C ALA A 114 -2.74 17.97 -12.68
N ALA A 115 -1.55 18.36 -12.20
CA ALA A 115 -0.61 19.16 -12.95
C ALA A 115 -0.07 18.44 -14.21
N ALA A 116 0.08 17.11 -14.17
CA ALA A 116 0.49 16.32 -15.32
C ALA A 116 -0.60 16.29 -16.41
N ILE A 117 -1.87 16.12 -16.02
CA ILE A 117 -3.01 16.15 -16.94
C ILE A 117 -3.13 17.54 -17.58
N GLU A 118 -3.06 18.60 -16.77
CA GLU A 118 -3.14 19.98 -17.24
C GLU A 118 -2.01 20.34 -18.20
N ARG A 119 -0.80 19.77 -18.01
CA ARG A 119 0.32 19.95 -18.93
C ARG A 119 0.15 19.17 -20.24
N ALA A 120 -0.51 18.01 -20.20
CA ALA A 120 -0.69 17.15 -21.37
C ALA A 120 -1.88 17.59 -22.26
N ALA A 121 -2.94 18.13 -21.66
CA ALA A 121 -4.18 18.47 -22.36
C ALA A 121 -3.98 19.39 -23.59
N PRO A 122 -3.15 20.46 -23.56
CA PRO A 122 -2.93 21.32 -24.72
C PRO A 122 -2.34 20.59 -25.93
N GLY A 123 -1.54 19.53 -25.72
CA GLY A 123 -0.96 18.75 -26.81
C GLY A 123 -2.02 17.98 -27.60
N PHE A 124 -2.99 17.39 -26.89
CA PHE A 124 -4.14 16.75 -27.52
C PHE A 124 -5.03 17.77 -28.25
N GLU A 125 -5.31 18.92 -27.61
CA GLU A 125 -6.12 19.97 -28.24
C GLU A 125 -5.51 20.49 -29.54
N ALA A 126 -4.20 20.74 -29.55
CA ALA A 126 -3.48 21.19 -30.74
C ALA A 126 -3.50 20.15 -31.87
N GLY A 127 -3.29 18.88 -31.54
CA GLY A 127 -3.35 17.78 -32.52
C GLY A 127 -4.74 17.61 -33.13
N ALA A 128 -5.79 17.63 -32.30
CA ALA A 128 -7.17 17.55 -32.77
C ALA A 128 -7.56 18.77 -33.61
N ALA A 129 -7.14 19.97 -33.22
CA ALA A 129 -7.36 21.19 -34.00
C ALA A 129 -6.71 21.12 -35.39
N ALA A 130 -5.47 20.61 -35.49
CA ALA A 130 -4.77 20.46 -36.76
C ALA A 130 -5.48 19.48 -37.72
N LEU A 131 -6.05 18.39 -37.20
CA LEU A 131 -6.85 17.45 -38.00
C LEU A 131 -8.13 18.10 -38.56
N VAL A 132 -8.83 18.89 -37.74
CA VAL A 132 -10.02 19.66 -38.18
C VAL A 132 -9.62 20.71 -39.22
N GLU A 133 -8.52 21.42 -39.00
CA GLU A 133 -8.00 22.44 -39.90
C GLU A 133 -7.62 21.86 -41.28
N ALA A 134 -6.99 20.67 -41.32
CA ALA A 134 -6.60 20.01 -42.56
C ALA A 134 -7.81 19.67 -43.46
N VAL A 135 -8.94 19.28 -42.86
CA VAL A 135 -10.18 19.03 -43.60
C VAL A 135 -10.86 20.34 -44.00
N THR A 136 -10.96 21.30 -43.10
CA THR A 136 -11.72 22.55 -43.33
C THR A 136 -11.03 23.53 -44.29
N LYS A 137 -9.70 23.47 -44.41
CA LYS A 137 -8.93 24.27 -45.38
C LYS A 137 -8.81 23.62 -46.76
N SER A 138 -9.24 22.36 -46.92
CA SER A 138 -9.24 21.68 -48.21
C SER A 138 -10.22 22.36 -49.17
N SER A 139 -9.77 22.61 -50.41
CA SER A 139 -10.65 23.10 -51.49
C SER A 139 -11.61 22.02 -52.02
N LEU A 140 -11.38 20.74 -51.65
CA LEU A 140 -12.22 19.61 -52.01
C LEU A 140 -13.14 19.24 -50.85
N SER A 141 -14.45 19.20 -51.12
CA SER A 141 -15.46 18.77 -50.15
C SER A 141 -15.73 17.27 -50.30
N ILE A 142 -15.13 16.48 -49.41
CA ILE A 142 -15.39 15.04 -49.28
C ILE A 142 -16.31 14.83 -48.07
N PRO A 143 -17.54 14.30 -48.24
CA PRO A 143 -18.51 14.12 -47.15
C PRO A 143 -17.95 13.31 -45.97
N GLU A 144 -17.19 12.26 -46.24
CA GLU A 144 -16.55 11.41 -45.25
C GLU A 144 -15.52 12.18 -44.42
N ALA A 145 -14.70 13.01 -45.07
CA ALA A 145 -13.72 13.87 -44.39
C ALA A 145 -14.42 14.91 -43.50
N THR A 146 -15.53 15.48 -43.97
CA THR A 146 -16.34 16.44 -43.19
C THR A 146 -16.92 15.79 -41.93
N ARG A 147 -17.48 14.58 -42.05
CA ARG A 147 -17.96 13.79 -40.89
C ARG A 147 -16.82 13.49 -39.92
N PHE A 148 -15.65 13.07 -40.42
CA PHE A 148 -14.46 12.85 -39.59
C PHE A 148 -14.08 14.11 -38.81
N SER A 149 -13.98 15.27 -39.45
CA SER A 149 -13.63 16.53 -38.76
C SER A 149 -14.66 16.92 -37.68
N THR A 150 -15.95 16.69 -37.92
CA THR A 150 -17.02 16.96 -36.94
C THR A 150 -16.87 16.04 -35.73
N SER A 151 -16.59 14.75 -35.94
CA SER A 151 -16.36 13.79 -34.86
C SER A 151 -15.10 14.15 -34.05
N VAL A 152 -14.01 14.53 -34.72
CA VAL A 152 -12.77 14.96 -34.03
C VAL A 152 -13.03 16.22 -33.19
N ASP A 153 -13.80 17.18 -33.70
CA ASP A 153 -14.14 18.39 -32.93
C ASP A 153 -15.01 18.10 -31.70
N ALA A 154 -15.97 17.18 -31.84
CA ALA A 154 -16.79 16.71 -30.71
C ALA A 154 -15.92 16.07 -29.62
N VAL A 155 -15.06 15.10 -29.99
CA VAL A 155 -14.13 14.45 -29.05
C VAL A 155 -13.17 15.48 -28.43
N ARG A 156 -12.68 16.44 -29.22
CA ARG A 156 -11.84 17.55 -28.72
C ARG A 156 -12.51 18.29 -27.57
N SER A 157 -13.79 18.68 -27.76
CA SER A 157 -14.55 19.39 -26.74
C SER A 157 -14.85 18.55 -25.50
N GLU A 158 -15.14 17.26 -25.68
CA GLU A 158 -15.41 16.32 -24.58
C GLU A 158 -14.17 16.08 -23.73
N VAL A 159 -13.01 15.81 -24.36
CA VAL A 159 -11.75 15.58 -23.65
C VAL A 159 -11.34 16.83 -22.87
N ARG A 160 -11.53 18.03 -23.43
CA ARG A 160 -11.28 19.29 -22.71
C ARG A 160 -12.13 19.38 -21.44
N ALA A 161 -13.44 19.20 -21.58
CA ALA A 161 -14.36 19.27 -20.43
C ALA A 161 -14.05 18.20 -19.37
N ALA A 162 -13.70 16.98 -19.80
CA ALA A 162 -13.29 15.89 -18.91
C ALA A 162 -11.98 16.21 -18.18
N ALA A 163 -10.98 16.76 -18.87
CA ALA A 163 -9.71 17.15 -18.28
C ALA A 163 -9.90 18.23 -17.19
N ASP A 164 -10.73 19.25 -17.45
CA ASP A 164 -11.06 20.30 -16.49
C ASP A 164 -11.75 19.71 -15.23
N LEU A 165 -12.74 18.84 -15.43
CA LEU A 165 -13.46 18.19 -14.34
C LEU A 165 -12.53 17.32 -13.47
N ILE A 166 -11.71 16.47 -14.10
CA ILE A 166 -10.78 15.58 -13.38
C ILE A 166 -9.75 16.39 -12.60
N CYS A 167 -9.20 17.47 -13.18
CA CYS A 167 -8.26 18.33 -12.47
C CYS A 167 -8.91 18.99 -11.25
N TRP A 168 -10.16 19.42 -11.35
CA TRP A 168 -10.91 19.96 -10.21
C TRP A 168 -11.16 18.92 -9.10
N GLU A 169 -11.56 17.70 -9.46
CA GLU A 169 -11.78 16.60 -8.52
C GLU A 169 -10.49 16.19 -7.81
N LEU A 170 -9.37 16.07 -8.54
CA LEU A 170 -8.07 15.74 -7.97
C LEU A 170 -7.62 16.81 -6.97
N ARG A 171 -7.72 18.09 -7.30
CA ARG A 171 -7.37 19.17 -6.36
C ARG A 171 -8.29 19.16 -5.12
N SER A 172 -9.58 18.91 -5.30
CA SER A 172 -10.53 18.77 -4.19
C SER A 172 -10.19 17.56 -3.31
N ALA A 173 -9.76 16.45 -3.92
CA ALA A 173 -9.27 15.27 -3.20
C ALA A 173 -8.00 15.59 -2.39
N ALA A 174 -7.01 16.27 -2.99
CA ALA A 174 -5.79 16.69 -2.28
C ALA A 174 -6.08 17.53 -1.03
N VAL A 175 -7.00 18.50 -1.13
CA VAL A 175 -7.44 19.31 0.02
C VAL A 175 -8.07 18.45 1.11
N ARG A 176 -8.98 17.53 0.75
CA ARG A 176 -9.60 16.60 1.70
C ARG A 176 -8.56 15.69 2.36
N THR A 177 -7.52 15.29 1.62
CA THR A 177 -6.42 14.46 2.13
C THR A 177 -5.63 15.20 3.19
N ARG A 178 -5.20 16.44 2.93
CA ARG A 178 -4.46 17.24 3.93
C ARG A 178 -5.27 17.46 5.20
N ALA A 179 -6.59 17.64 5.05
CA ALA A 179 -7.53 17.79 6.16
C ALA A 179 -7.82 16.50 6.94
N GLY A 180 -7.32 15.33 6.49
CA GLY A 180 -7.60 14.04 7.14
C GLY A 180 -9.02 13.51 6.91
N ASN A 181 -9.76 14.09 5.98
CA ASN A 181 -11.15 13.73 5.66
C ASN A 181 -11.27 12.83 4.42
N ALA A 182 -10.14 12.50 3.79
CA ALA A 182 -10.14 11.68 2.59
C ALA A 182 -10.20 10.18 2.95
N ASN A 183 -11.27 9.51 2.50
CA ASN A 183 -11.30 8.05 2.33
C ASN A 183 -10.54 7.63 1.07
N LEU A 184 -9.36 8.20 0.85
CA LEU A 184 -8.46 7.59 -0.10
C LEU A 184 -7.98 6.34 0.61
N ALA A 185 -8.40 5.18 0.13
CA ALA A 185 -7.77 3.93 0.49
C ALA A 185 -6.26 4.20 0.38
N SER A 186 -5.58 4.25 1.52
CA SER A 186 -4.15 4.43 1.56
C SER A 186 -3.58 3.45 0.53
N PRO A 187 -2.74 3.87 -0.42
CA PRO A 187 -1.75 2.94 -0.91
C PRO A 187 -0.87 2.67 0.31
N VAL A 188 -1.35 1.79 1.20
CA VAL A 188 -0.47 1.03 2.07
C VAL A 188 0.61 0.57 1.10
N PRO A 189 1.90 0.93 1.28
CA PRO A 189 2.93 0.26 0.52
C PRO A 189 2.65 -1.20 0.81
N SER A 190 2.29 -1.99 -0.20
CA SER A 190 1.72 -3.33 -0.04
C SER A 190 2.69 -4.23 0.72
N LEU A 191 2.80 -4.05 2.03
CA LEU A 191 3.46 -4.89 3.01
C LEU A 191 2.46 -5.98 3.36
N SER A 192 2.06 -6.65 2.29
CA SER A 192 1.41 -7.94 2.17
C SER A 192 1.07 -8.08 0.68
N GLU A 193 2.08 -8.04 -0.19
CA GLU A 193 2.31 -9.26 -0.98
C GLU A 193 2.48 -10.39 0.04
N GLN A 194 1.35 -10.88 0.56
CA GLN A 194 1.20 -12.27 0.91
C GLN A 194 1.83 -12.99 -0.27
N PRO A 195 2.90 -13.79 -0.10
CA PRO A 195 3.67 -14.31 -1.22
C PRO A 195 2.65 -14.91 -2.17
N SER A 196 2.46 -14.25 -3.31
CA SER A 196 1.56 -14.71 -4.34
C SER A 196 1.97 -16.14 -4.56
N SER A 197 1.09 -17.08 -4.20
CA SER A 197 1.28 -18.51 -4.44
C SER A 197 1.94 -18.61 -5.80
N ALA A 198 3.16 -19.16 -5.82
CA ALA A 198 4.12 -19.10 -6.92
C ALA A 198 3.41 -18.78 -8.24
N GLU A 199 3.61 -17.57 -8.79
CA GLU A 199 3.01 -17.20 -10.07
C GLU A 199 3.31 -18.32 -11.07
N THR A 200 2.32 -19.17 -11.33
CA THR A 200 2.45 -20.24 -12.29
C THR A 200 2.80 -19.56 -13.60
N GLU A 201 4.00 -19.82 -14.10
CA GLU A 201 4.49 -19.16 -15.31
C GLU A 201 3.57 -19.58 -16.46
N ARG A 202 2.90 -18.62 -17.08
CA ARG A 202 1.92 -18.84 -18.15
C ARG A 202 2.47 -18.40 -19.49
N GLN A 203 2.14 -19.16 -20.53
CA GLN A 203 2.40 -18.76 -21.92
C GLN A 203 1.09 -18.55 -22.65
N LEU A 204 0.99 -17.44 -23.39
CA LEU A 204 -0.18 -17.14 -24.19
C LEU A 204 -0.23 -18.08 -25.40
N MET A 205 -1.30 -18.86 -25.49
CA MET A 205 -1.54 -19.86 -26.53
C MET A 205 -2.94 -19.69 -27.12
N TYR A 206 -3.17 -20.24 -28.31
CA TYR A 206 -4.49 -20.28 -28.93
C TYR A 206 -5.09 -21.67 -28.80
N THR A 207 -6.32 -21.77 -28.28
CA THR A 207 -7.00 -23.06 -28.10
C THR A 207 -7.60 -23.56 -29.41
N LEU A 208 -7.41 -24.84 -29.69
CA LEU A 208 -8.02 -25.53 -30.84
C LEU A 208 -9.24 -26.35 -30.43
N HIS A 209 -9.31 -26.75 -29.15
CA HIS A 209 -10.40 -27.49 -28.53
C HIS A 209 -10.76 -26.84 -27.18
N PRO A 210 -11.97 -27.10 -26.63
CA PRO A 210 -12.30 -26.68 -25.27
C PRO A 210 -11.42 -27.41 -24.25
N LEU A 211 -10.88 -26.68 -23.28
CA LEU A 211 -9.90 -27.20 -22.31
C LEU A 211 -10.40 -27.05 -20.88
N ARG A 212 -10.04 -27.99 -20.01
CA ARG A 212 -10.15 -27.87 -18.56
C ARG A 212 -8.85 -28.28 -17.87
N TRP A 213 -8.53 -27.61 -16.77
CA TRP A 213 -7.42 -27.96 -15.87
C TRP A 213 -7.65 -27.37 -14.48
N TYR A 214 -6.91 -27.86 -13.50
CA TYR A 214 -6.92 -27.44 -12.11
C TYR A 214 -5.76 -26.51 -11.84
N GLU A 215 -6.06 -25.33 -11.31
CA GLU A 215 -5.07 -24.31 -11.00
C GLU A 215 -5.53 -23.47 -9.82
N ASP A 216 -4.62 -23.19 -8.88
CA ASP A 216 -4.87 -22.33 -7.72
C ASP A 216 -6.12 -22.73 -6.89
N GLY A 217 -6.37 -24.03 -6.78
CA GLY A 217 -7.50 -24.55 -6.03
C GLY A 217 -8.82 -24.59 -6.81
N LYS A 218 -8.83 -24.20 -8.09
CA LYS A 218 -10.03 -24.04 -8.92
C LYS A 218 -9.90 -24.76 -10.26
N VAL A 219 -11.00 -25.31 -10.75
CA VAL A 219 -11.08 -25.83 -12.12
C VAL A 219 -11.29 -24.65 -13.07
N ARG A 220 -10.37 -24.45 -14.00
CA ARG A 220 -10.51 -23.52 -15.12
C ARG A 220 -11.06 -24.25 -16.33
N LYS A 221 -11.94 -23.58 -17.07
CA LYS A 221 -12.47 -24.05 -18.36
C LYS A 221 -12.37 -22.96 -19.39
N VAL A 222 -12.01 -23.31 -20.60
CA VAL A 222 -11.80 -22.38 -21.69
C VAL A 222 -12.37 -22.96 -22.98
N PRO A 223 -13.15 -22.19 -23.77
CA PRO A 223 -13.68 -22.67 -25.04
C PRO A 223 -12.59 -22.85 -26.09
N ALA A 224 -12.94 -23.54 -27.19
CA ALA A 224 -12.12 -23.56 -28.39
C ALA A 224 -12.01 -22.16 -29.03
N PHE A 225 -10.95 -21.95 -29.82
CA PHE A 225 -10.71 -20.76 -30.61
C PHE A 225 -10.61 -19.46 -29.80
N THR A 226 -9.93 -19.51 -28.65
CA THR A 226 -9.69 -18.34 -27.81
C THR A 226 -8.24 -18.24 -27.38
N LEU A 227 -7.82 -17.02 -27.05
CA LEU A 227 -6.51 -16.78 -26.43
C LEU A 227 -6.57 -17.15 -24.95
N VAL A 228 -5.61 -17.94 -24.49
CA VAL A 228 -5.51 -18.37 -23.09
C VAL A 228 -4.05 -18.35 -22.62
N GLY A 229 -3.83 -17.86 -21.40
CA GLY A 229 -2.55 -18.04 -20.71
C GLY A 229 -2.51 -19.43 -20.07
N LEU A 230 -1.90 -20.40 -20.75
CA LEU A 230 -1.80 -21.77 -20.24
C LEU A 230 -0.57 -21.93 -19.33
N PRO A 231 -0.68 -22.62 -18.18
CA PRO A 231 0.46 -22.99 -17.36
C PRO A 231 1.57 -23.69 -18.15
N LYS A 232 2.83 -23.30 -17.95
CA LYS A 232 3.96 -23.92 -18.65
C LYS A 232 4.06 -25.43 -18.45
N ALA A 233 3.66 -25.93 -17.29
CA ALA A 233 3.64 -27.36 -16.99
C ALA A 233 2.71 -28.16 -17.92
N LEU A 234 1.63 -27.53 -18.42
CA LEU A 234 0.63 -28.16 -19.29
C LEU A 234 0.91 -27.92 -20.78
N LEU A 235 1.88 -27.06 -21.14
CA LEU A 235 2.20 -26.78 -22.54
C LEU A 235 2.68 -28.01 -23.32
N PRO A 236 3.58 -28.87 -22.79
CA PRO A 236 4.09 -30.01 -23.56
C PRO A 236 2.96 -30.95 -23.98
N VAL A 237 2.10 -31.34 -23.03
CA VAL A 237 0.96 -32.23 -23.30
C VAL A 237 -0.06 -31.54 -24.22
N ALA A 238 -0.40 -30.27 -23.99
CA ALA A 238 -1.37 -29.58 -24.82
C ALA A 238 -0.90 -29.38 -26.27
N LEU A 239 0.41 -29.17 -26.49
CA LEU A 239 1.01 -29.06 -27.82
C LEU A 239 1.15 -30.42 -28.50
N GLN A 240 1.59 -31.44 -27.77
CA GLN A 240 1.78 -32.80 -28.27
C GLN A 240 0.46 -33.38 -28.82
N HIS A 241 -0.64 -33.18 -28.10
CA HIS A 241 -1.97 -33.62 -28.51
C HIS A 241 -2.71 -32.61 -29.41
N GLN A 242 -2.04 -31.53 -29.83
CA GLN A 242 -2.58 -30.50 -30.73
C GLN A 242 -3.88 -29.85 -30.23
N HIS A 243 -4.00 -29.67 -28.91
CA HIS A 243 -5.13 -28.99 -28.28
C HIS A 243 -4.93 -27.47 -28.22
N VAL A 244 -3.68 -27.02 -28.25
CA VAL A 244 -3.28 -25.62 -28.39
C VAL A 244 -2.23 -25.47 -29.47
N ASP A 245 -2.02 -24.25 -29.95
CA ASP A 245 -0.95 -23.92 -30.89
C ASP A 245 -0.41 -22.50 -30.64
N HIS A 246 0.79 -22.22 -31.13
CA HIS A 246 1.46 -20.94 -30.96
C HIS A 246 0.82 -19.84 -31.83
N LEU A 247 0.83 -18.61 -31.34
CA LEU A 247 0.19 -17.47 -32.02
C LEU A 247 0.81 -17.14 -33.39
N ASN A 248 2.07 -17.53 -33.60
CA ASN A 248 2.78 -17.35 -34.86
C ASN A 248 2.51 -18.48 -35.88
N ALA A 249 1.78 -19.53 -35.52
CA ALA A 249 1.43 -20.59 -36.45
C ALA A 249 0.45 -20.07 -37.52
N ARG A 250 0.73 -20.38 -38.79
CA ARG A 250 -0.10 -19.94 -39.94
C ARG A 250 -1.55 -20.41 -39.81
N ARG A 251 -1.76 -21.61 -39.24
CA ARG A 251 -3.08 -22.15 -38.92
C ARG A 251 -3.82 -21.26 -37.92
N VAL A 252 -3.16 -20.83 -36.85
CA VAL A 252 -3.74 -19.95 -35.82
C VAL A 252 -4.12 -18.59 -36.40
N GLN A 253 -3.27 -17.97 -37.22
CA GLN A 253 -3.60 -16.71 -37.90
C GLN A 253 -4.87 -16.82 -38.76
N THR A 254 -5.04 -17.95 -39.44
CA THR A 254 -6.25 -18.24 -40.24
C THR A 254 -7.47 -18.44 -39.35
N LEU A 255 -7.34 -19.21 -38.26
CA LEU A 255 -8.44 -19.47 -37.33
C LEU A 255 -8.87 -18.22 -36.55
N MET A 256 -7.92 -17.35 -36.17
CA MET A 256 -8.23 -16.07 -35.52
C MET A 256 -9.01 -15.13 -36.45
N HIS A 257 -8.72 -15.15 -37.75
CA HIS A 257 -9.48 -14.39 -38.73
C HIS A 257 -10.92 -14.92 -38.90
N LEU A 258 -11.11 -16.23 -38.81
CA LEU A 258 -12.42 -16.89 -39.00
C LEU A 258 -13.31 -16.89 -37.75
N HIS A 259 -12.72 -17.06 -36.57
CA HIS A 259 -13.44 -17.26 -35.31
C HIS A 259 -13.25 -16.14 -34.29
N GLY A 260 -12.35 -15.19 -34.55
CA GLY A 260 -11.98 -14.15 -33.61
C GLY A 260 -11.06 -14.66 -32.49
N SER A 261 -10.98 -13.91 -31.40
CA SER A 261 -10.12 -14.23 -30.24
C SER A 261 -10.85 -14.18 -28.89
N ALA A 262 -12.15 -13.90 -28.91
CA ALA A 262 -13.04 -13.88 -27.76
C ALA A 262 -13.96 -15.10 -27.88
N GLY A 263 -13.63 -16.18 -27.19
CA GLY A 263 -14.36 -17.46 -27.30
C GLY A 263 -15.87 -17.37 -27.04
N ASN A 264 -16.60 -18.41 -27.44
CA ASN A 264 -18.07 -18.46 -27.41
C ASN A 264 -18.67 -18.87 -26.05
N GLY A 265 -18.26 -18.22 -24.95
CA GLY A 265 -18.73 -18.53 -23.59
C GLY A 265 -18.04 -19.74 -22.94
N GLU A 266 -18.33 -20.01 -21.66
CA GLU A 266 -17.71 -21.12 -20.92
C GLU A 266 -18.29 -22.49 -21.34
N PRO A 267 -17.46 -23.53 -21.56
CA PRO A 267 -17.92 -24.89 -21.84
C PRO A 267 -18.71 -25.50 -20.67
N GLN A 268 -19.78 -26.23 -20.99
CA GLN A 268 -20.55 -27.00 -19.99
C GLN A 268 -19.74 -28.21 -19.51
N ASP A 269 -20.01 -28.69 -18.29
CA ASP A 269 -19.31 -29.84 -17.69
C ASP A 269 -19.44 -31.14 -18.51
N ASP A 270 -20.58 -31.31 -19.19
CA ASP A 270 -20.90 -32.49 -19.99
C ASP A 270 -20.56 -32.32 -21.49
N ASP A 271 -19.77 -31.31 -21.86
CA ASP A 271 -19.35 -31.12 -23.25
C ASP A 271 -18.45 -32.30 -23.68
N PRO A 272 -18.88 -33.12 -24.66
CA PRO A 272 -18.12 -34.29 -25.10
C PRO A 272 -16.78 -33.93 -25.76
N GLN A 273 -16.55 -32.65 -26.09
CA GLN A 273 -15.31 -32.15 -26.66
C GLN A 273 -14.37 -31.51 -25.62
N LEU A 274 -14.76 -31.46 -24.34
CA LEU A 274 -13.96 -30.87 -23.28
C LEU A 274 -12.77 -31.76 -22.92
N VAL A 275 -11.57 -31.24 -23.15
CA VAL A 275 -10.31 -31.95 -22.92
C VAL A 275 -9.76 -31.62 -21.53
N ASP A 276 -9.44 -32.65 -20.75
CA ASP A 276 -8.81 -32.53 -19.43
C ASP A 276 -7.29 -32.63 -19.54
N LEU A 277 -6.60 -31.50 -19.35
CA LEU A 277 -5.14 -31.46 -19.48
C LEU A 277 -4.41 -32.11 -18.31
N ASP A 278 -5.00 -32.13 -17.11
CA ASP A 278 -4.38 -32.78 -15.95
C ASP A 278 -4.48 -34.30 -16.06
N ALA A 279 -5.62 -34.80 -16.55
CA ALA A 279 -5.79 -36.22 -16.85
C ALA A 279 -4.78 -36.68 -17.91
N LEU A 280 -4.63 -35.92 -19.00
CA LEU A 280 -3.64 -36.24 -20.06
C LEU A 280 -2.20 -36.20 -19.53
N LEU A 281 -1.85 -35.23 -18.69
CA LEU A 281 -0.53 -35.15 -18.07
C LEU A 281 -0.26 -36.35 -17.15
N ALA A 282 -1.27 -36.79 -16.38
CA ALA A 282 -1.16 -37.95 -15.50
C ALA A 282 -0.97 -39.26 -16.29
N GLU A 283 -1.65 -39.42 -17.42
CA GLU A 283 -1.50 -40.57 -18.33
C GLU A 283 -0.10 -40.64 -18.97
N GLU A 284 0.46 -39.50 -19.38
CA GLU A 284 1.84 -39.44 -19.91
C GLU A 284 2.88 -39.76 -18.84
N THR A 285 2.68 -39.26 -17.62
CA THR A 285 3.60 -39.51 -16.50
C THR A 285 3.60 -40.99 -16.10
N GLN A 286 2.44 -41.66 -16.13
CA GLN A 286 2.32 -43.10 -15.85
C GLN A 286 2.92 -43.95 -16.98
N SER A 287 2.74 -43.55 -18.24
CA SER A 287 3.28 -44.25 -19.40
C SER A 287 4.81 -44.14 -19.47
N ALA A 288 5.39 -42.99 -19.11
CA ALA A 288 6.84 -42.79 -18.99
C ALA A 288 7.47 -43.59 -17.83
N GLN A 289 6.73 -43.90 -16.76
CA GLN A 289 7.19 -44.78 -15.68
C GLN A 289 7.12 -46.28 -16.03
N ALA A 290 6.20 -46.68 -16.91
CA ALA A 290 6.04 -48.06 -17.35
C ALA A 290 7.12 -48.52 -18.35
N ASP A 291 7.69 -47.60 -19.14
CA ASP A 291 8.74 -47.88 -20.13
C ASP A 291 10.18 -47.92 -19.54
N VAL A 292 10.34 -47.76 -18.23
CA VAL A 292 11.64 -47.80 -17.52
C VAL A 292 11.80 -49.06 -16.66
N ALA A 293 10.90 -50.04 -16.79
CA ALA A 293 10.94 -51.33 -16.09
C ALA A 293 11.50 -52.48 -16.96
#